data_AF-A0A2W7RVR8-F1
#
_entry.id   AF-A0A2W7RVR8-F1
#
_cell.length_a   1.000
_cell.length_b   1.000
_cell.length_c   1.000
_cell.angle_alpha   90.00
_cell.angle_beta   90.00
_cell.angle_gamma   90.00
#
_symmetry.space_group_name_H-M   'P 1'
#
loop_
_entity.id
_entity.type
_entity.pdbx_description
1 polymer ?
#
loop_
_entity_poly.entity_id
_entity_poly.type
_entity_poly.pdbx_seq_one_letter_code
_entity_poly.pdbx_strand_id
1 'polypeptide(L)'
;MYRNLRNFIVILAVIFAVNTSVSAQSIQRQVVATAGGYTNQGSIAISFTVGEPVADLFPNVFQGKALTAGFQQPDPEIQENIYRDSSNYFVLFPNPTIDGKTKLGFRDVPNGTYTIDIIDALGRVVQTTTVEYFNHNFLYVDLDVTNLARAVYFIRIRSDKNFRGELKLMRL
;
A
#
# COMPACT_ATOMS: atom_id res chain seq x y z
N MET A 1 -48.08 12.81 -64.81
CA MET A 1 -47.03 13.79 -64.43
C MET A 1 -46.46 13.51 -63.03
N TYR A 2 -47.29 13.27 -61.99
CA TYR A 2 -46.85 13.05 -60.61
C TYR A 2 -45.92 11.83 -60.34
N ARG A 3 -46.02 10.76 -61.15
CA ARG A 3 -45.18 9.56 -61.00
C ARG A 3 -43.70 9.82 -61.35
N ASN A 4 -43.43 10.69 -62.32
CA ASN A 4 -42.06 11.06 -62.70
C ASN A 4 -41.43 12.02 -61.68
N LEU A 5 -42.25 12.91 -61.09
CA LEU A 5 -41.81 13.82 -60.04
C LEU A 5 -41.44 13.07 -58.75
N ARG A 6 -42.22 12.06 -58.36
CA ARG A 6 -41.90 11.18 -57.22
C ARG A 6 -40.58 10.44 -57.43
N ASN A 7 -40.36 9.87 -58.61
CA ASN A 7 -39.12 9.16 -58.92
C ASN A 7 -37.90 10.09 -58.93
N PHE A 8 -38.08 11.33 -59.42
CA PHE A 8 -37.03 12.35 -59.38
C PHE A 8 -36.64 12.74 -57.95
N ILE A 9 -37.62 12.94 -57.07
CA ILE A 9 -37.38 13.27 -55.65
C ILE A 9 -36.65 12.11 -54.94
N VAL A 10 -37.03 10.86 -55.24
CA VAL A 10 -36.36 9.68 -54.66
C VAL A 10 -34.91 9.58 -55.13
N ILE A 11 -34.63 9.80 -56.41
CA ILE A 11 -33.27 9.78 -56.94
C ILE A 11 -32.42 10.89 -56.30
N LEU A 12 -32.98 12.09 -56.14
CA LEU A 12 -32.29 13.21 -55.50
C LEU A 12 -31.95 12.92 -54.04
N ALA A 13 -32.87 12.32 -53.28
CA ALA A 13 -32.63 11.92 -51.90
C ALA A 13 -31.53 10.86 -51.77
N VAL A 14 -31.46 9.90 -52.71
CA VAL A 14 -30.40 8.88 -52.75
C VAL A 14 -29.04 9.51 -53.04
N ILE A 15 -28.95 10.48 -53.95
CA ILE A 15 -27.69 11.19 -54.25
C ILE A 15 -27.20 11.97 -53.02
N PHE A 16 -28.10 12.61 -52.26
CA PHE A 16 -27.74 13.30 -51.02
C PHE A 16 -27.27 12.35 -49.92
N ALA A 17 -27.83 11.14 -49.83
CA ALA A 17 -27.45 10.15 -48.82
C ALA A 17 -26.08 9.50 -49.07
N VAL A 18 -25.62 9.42 -50.32
CA VAL A 18 -24.35 8.75 -50.68
C VAL A 18 -23.13 9.67 -50.51
N ASN A 19 -23.33 10.99 -50.44
CA ASN A 19 -22.25 11.98 -50.33
C ASN A 19 -21.84 12.36 -48.90
N THR A 20 -22.46 11.78 -47.86
CA THR A 20 -22.06 12.06 -46.48
C THR A 20 -20.92 11.14 -46.07
N SER A 21 -19.68 11.61 -46.27
CA SER A 21 -18.50 11.06 -45.62
C SER A 21 -18.65 11.27 -44.12
N VAL A 22 -19.23 10.30 -43.41
CA VAL A 22 -19.32 10.34 -41.95
C VAL A 22 -17.93 10.08 -41.39
N SER A 23 -17.22 11.16 -41.05
CA SER A 23 -16.03 11.07 -40.20
C SER A 23 -16.50 10.66 -38.80
N ALA A 24 -16.38 9.37 -38.48
CA ALA A 24 -16.58 8.90 -37.13
C ALA A 24 -15.58 9.58 -36.19
N GLN A 25 -16.07 10.04 -35.04
CA GLN A 25 -15.25 10.59 -33.97
C GLN A 25 -14.22 9.54 -33.49
N SER A 26 -12.94 9.80 -33.72
CA SER A 26 -11.87 8.98 -33.13
C SER A 26 -11.77 9.33 -31.64
N ILE A 27 -12.05 8.36 -30.77
CA ILE A 27 -11.79 8.49 -29.34
C ILE A 27 -10.28 8.40 -29.13
N GLN A 28 -9.60 9.54 -29.20
CA GLN A 28 -8.18 9.63 -28.90
C GLN A 28 -8.04 9.93 -27.41
N ARG A 29 -7.11 9.26 -26.73
CA ARG A 29 -6.79 9.58 -25.34
C ARG A 29 -6.09 10.95 -25.33
N GLN A 30 -6.73 11.96 -24.77
CA GLN A 30 -6.15 13.28 -24.59
C GLN A 30 -5.66 13.43 -23.16
N VAL A 31 -4.44 13.93 -22.98
CA VAL A 31 -3.87 14.30 -21.68
C VAL A 31 -3.47 15.78 -21.77
N VAL A 32 -3.87 16.57 -20.77
CA VAL A 32 -3.39 17.94 -20.59
C VAL A 32 -2.28 17.90 -19.55
N ALA A 33 -1.06 18.24 -19.94
CA ALA A 33 0.13 18.21 -19.08
C ALA A 33 0.93 19.51 -19.24
N THR A 34 1.68 19.89 -18.21
CA THR A 34 2.47 21.14 -18.18
C THR A 34 3.62 21.11 -19.17
N ALA A 35 4.18 19.93 -19.44
CA ALA A 35 5.12 19.68 -20.54
C ALA A 35 4.98 18.23 -21.05
N GLY A 36 5.51 17.93 -22.23
CA GLY A 36 5.42 16.60 -22.83
C GLY A 36 5.86 16.62 -24.30
N GLY A 37 5.93 15.45 -24.92
CA GLY A 37 6.35 15.34 -26.31
C GLY A 37 5.98 14.01 -26.96
N TYR A 38 5.95 14.02 -28.28
CA TYR A 38 5.77 12.85 -29.12
C TYR A 38 6.88 12.84 -30.16
N THR A 39 7.63 11.75 -30.24
CA THR A 39 8.63 11.53 -31.30
C THR A 39 8.39 10.19 -31.97
N ASN A 40 8.58 10.15 -33.28
CA ASN A 40 8.41 8.94 -34.07
C ASN A 40 9.60 8.79 -35.01
N GLN A 41 10.29 7.65 -34.89
CA GLN A 41 11.38 7.28 -35.78
C GLN A 41 11.14 5.85 -36.29
N GLY A 42 10.60 5.75 -37.51
CA GLY A 42 10.30 4.48 -38.16
C GLY A 42 9.18 3.71 -37.46
N SER A 43 9.49 2.53 -36.92
CA SER A 43 8.54 1.64 -36.25
C SER A 43 8.35 1.96 -34.76
N ILE A 44 9.07 2.94 -34.21
CA ILE A 44 9.04 3.27 -32.79
C ILE A 44 8.47 4.67 -32.60
N ALA A 45 7.37 4.74 -31.86
CA ALA A 45 6.77 5.98 -31.38
C ALA A 45 6.92 6.06 -29.85
N ILE A 46 7.44 7.19 -29.36
CA ILE A 46 7.56 7.48 -27.93
C ILE A 46 6.72 8.71 -27.61
N SER A 47 5.85 8.58 -26.61
CA SER A 47 5.04 9.66 -26.06
C SER A 47 5.29 9.79 -24.57
N PHE A 48 5.57 11.00 -24.08
CA PHE A 48 5.72 11.25 -22.64
C PHE A 48 4.95 12.52 -22.23
N THR A 49 4.51 12.54 -20.97
CA THR A 49 3.85 13.69 -20.35
C THR A 49 4.50 13.96 -19.00
N VAL A 50 4.65 15.24 -18.64
CA VAL A 50 5.26 15.71 -17.39
C VAL A 50 4.19 16.50 -16.63
N GLY A 51 3.79 16.01 -15.46
CA GLY A 51 2.73 16.59 -14.65
C GLY A 51 3.18 17.87 -13.93
N GLU A 52 4.01 17.72 -12.90
CA GLU A 52 4.57 18.83 -12.11
C GLU A 52 6.06 19.03 -12.45
N PRO A 53 6.43 20.06 -13.23
CA PRO A 53 7.83 20.33 -13.52
C PRO A 53 8.55 21.11 -12.40
N VAL A 54 7.85 21.58 -11.36
CA VAL A 54 8.45 22.41 -10.30
C VAL A 54 8.21 21.78 -8.92
N ALA A 55 9.15 20.93 -8.52
CA ALA A 55 9.43 20.66 -7.10
C ALA A 55 10.77 21.37 -6.78
N ASP A 56 10.79 22.70 -6.89
CA ASP A 56 11.99 23.48 -6.62
C ASP A 56 11.94 24.06 -5.21
N LEU A 57 13.08 24.08 -4.55
CA LEU A 57 13.26 24.64 -3.22
C LEU A 57 13.74 26.07 -3.44
N PHE A 58 12.90 27.07 -3.16
CA PHE A 58 13.32 28.47 -3.32
C PHE A 58 14.20 28.86 -2.12
N PRO A 59 15.53 28.96 -2.27
CA PRO A 59 16.42 29.23 -1.17
C PRO A 59 16.58 30.76 -1.03
N ASN A 60 15.46 31.47 -0.88
CA ASN A 60 15.49 32.89 -0.51
C ASN A 60 14.90 33.04 0.89
N VAL A 61 15.86 33.16 1.82
CA VAL A 61 15.74 33.15 3.26
C VAL A 61 15.23 34.51 3.74
N PHE A 62 13.99 34.56 4.23
CA PHE A 62 13.61 35.50 5.28
C PHE A 62 13.40 34.68 6.55
N GLN A 63 14.22 34.94 7.58
CA GLN A 63 14.15 34.29 8.90
C GLN A 63 14.33 32.76 8.91
N GLY A 64 15.25 32.21 8.11
CA GLY A 64 15.59 30.78 8.16
C GLY A 64 14.50 29.83 7.64
N LYS A 65 13.46 30.35 6.99
CA LYS A 65 12.39 29.56 6.38
C LYS A 65 12.66 29.39 4.89
N ALA A 66 12.61 28.15 4.41
CA ALA A 66 12.64 27.82 2.99
C ALA A 66 11.21 27.63 2.48
N LEU A 67 10.93 28.13 1.29
CA LEU A 67 9.66 27.89 0.61
C LEU A 67 9.84 26.69 -0.33
N THR A 68 9.07 25.63 -0.08
CA THR A 68 8.97 24.49 -0.99
C THR A 68 7.76 24.69 -1.89
N ALA A 69 7.90 24.47 -3.20
CA ALA A 69 6.77 24.33 -4.11
C ALA A 69 6.44 22.84 -4.28
N GLY A 70 5.17 22.48 -4.14
CA GLY A 70 4.68 21.10 -4.20
C GLY A 70 3.65 20.80 -3.11
N PHE A 71 3.49 19.52 -2.77
CA PHE A 71 2.56 19.08 -1.73
C PHE A 71 3.05 19.45 -0.33
N GLN A 72 2.24 20.20 0.42
CA GLN A 72 2.36 20.27 1.88
C GLN A 72 1.94 18.92 2.47
N GLN A 73 2.92 18.06 2.75
CA GLN A 73 2.70 16.92 3.64
C GLN A 73 2.86 17.42 5.09
N PRO A 74 2.05 16.94 6.05
CA PRO A 74 2.35 17.17 7.45
C PRO A 74 3.77 16.66 7.71
N ASP A 75 4.58 17.42 8.43
CA ASP A 75 5.85 16.89 8.94
C ASP A 75 5.52 15.59 9.65
N PRO A 76 6.23 14.49 9.36
CA PRO A 76 6.04 13.28 10.14
C PRO A 76 6.27 13.68 11.59
N GLU A 77 5.23 13.64 12.42
CA GLU A 77 5.42 13.60 13.85
C GLU A 77 6.34 12.41 14.08
N ILE A 78 7.61 12.70 14.40
CA ILE A 78 8.52 11.71 14.94
C ILE A 78 8.00 11.42 16.35
N GLN A 79 6.84 10.77 16.43
CA GLN A 79 6.67 9.84 17.52
C GLN A 79 7.77 8.82 17.27
N GLU A 80 8.70 8.70 18.21
CA GLU A 80 9.56 7.54 18.33
C GLU A 80 8.69 6.30 18.63
N ASN A 81 7.75 5.96 17.75
CA ASN A 81 7.38 4.58 17.53
C ASN A 81 8.59 3.98 16.84
N ILE A 82 9.58 3.65 17.66
CA ILE A 82 10.70 2.83 17.25
C ILE A 82 10.05 1.52 16.81
N TYR A 83 9.74 1.41 15.52
CA TYR A 83 9.61 0.14 14.83
C TYR A 83 11.01 -0.46 14.78
N ARG A 84 11.52 -0.80 15.98
CA ARG A 84 12.69 -1.62 16.16
C ARG A 84 12.24 -2.97 15.64
N ASP A 85 12.96 -3.47 14.65
CA ASP A 85 12.80 -4.81 14.13
C ASP A 85 12.63 -5.77 15.33
N SER A 86 11.41 -6.29 15.47
CA SER A 86 11.02 -7.10 16.62
C SER A 86 11.87 -8.36 16.69
N SER A 87 12.48 -8.79 15.58
CA SER A 87 13.36 -9.96 15.52
C SER A 87 14.61 -9.85 16.39
N ASN A 88 15.05 -8.64 16.74
CA ASN A 88 16.21 -8.43 17.62
C ASN A 88 15.88 -8.69 19.11
N TYR A 89 14.63 -8.43 19.51
CA TYR A 89 14.17 -8.52 20.90
C TYR A 89 13.32 -9.74 21.18
N PHE A 90 12.61 -10.22 20.16
CA PHE A 90 11.70 -11.32 20.24
C PHE A 90 11.97 -12.31 19.11
N VAL A 91 12.11 -13.58 19.48
CA VAL A 91 12.34 -14.65 18.51
C VAL A 91 11.30 -15.74 18.73
N LEU A 92 10.68 -16.23 17.65
CA LEU A 92 9.68 -17.27 17.71
C LEU A 92 10.21 -18.51 17.02
N PHE A 93 10.30 -19.63 17.74
CA PHE A 93 10.76 -20.89 17.15
C PHE A 93 10.19 -22.14 17.85
N PRO A 94 9.96 -23.23 17.11
CA PRO A 94 9.97 -23.28 15.65
C PRO A 94 8.82 -22.44 15.07
N ASN A 95 9.11 -21.77 13.95
CA ASN A 95 8.13 -21.06 13.15
C ASN A 95 8.53 -21.21 11.68
N PRO A 96 7.81 -22.00 10.87
CA PRO A 96 6.49 -22.55 11.16
C PRO A 96 6.47 -23.69 12.20
N THR A 97 5.35 -23.87 12.90
CA THR A 97 5.11 -24.99 13.84
C THR A 97 4.12 -26.00 13.25
N ILE A 98 4.44 -27.30 13.35
CA ILE A 98 3.63 -28.40 12.79
C ILE A 98 2.74 -29.03 13.86
N ASP A 99 3.26 -29.21 15.07
CA ASP A 99 2.56 -29.81 16.21
C ASP A 99 1.79 -28.77 17.04
N GLY A 100 1.96 -27.48 16.72
CA GLY A 100 1.36 -26.36 17.44
C GLY A 100 2.13 -25.95 18.69
N LYS A 101 3.34 -26.48 18.90
CA LYS A 101 4.21 -26.05 20.01
C LYS A 101 5.27 -25.09 19.48
N THR A 102 5.38 -23.92 20.11
CA THR A 102 6.40 -22.93 19.76
C THR A 102 6.84 -22.18 21.02
N LYS A 103 8.03 -21.59 20.97
CA LYS A 103 8.61 -20.81 22.05
C LYS A 103 8.81 -19.38 21.59
N LEU A 104 8.41 -18.43 22.43
CA LEU A 104 8.73 -17.02 22.27
C LEU A 104 9.89 -16.66 23.20
N GLY A 105 11.05 -16.37 22.61
CA GLY A 105 12.23 -15.86 23.30
C GLY A 105 12.19 -14.35 23.43
N PHE A 106 12.57 -13.84 24.59
CA PHE A 106 12.74 -12.43 24.92
C PHE A 106 14.23 -12.17 25.12
N ARG A 107 14.78 -11.11 24.51
CA ARG A 107 16.18 -10.71 24.61
C ARG A 107 16.29 -9.20 24.79
N ASP A 108 17.07 -8.76 25.77
CA ASP A 108 17.42 -7.35 25.99
C ASP A 108 16.21 -6.40 26.00
N VAL A 109 15.08 -6.85 26.55
CA VAL A 109 13.88 -6.04 26.71
C VAL A 109 13.83 -5.39 28.11
N PRO A 110 13.15 -4.23 28.27
CA PRO A 110 13.00 -3.60 29.57
C PRO A 110 12.35 -4.52 30.62
N ASN A 111 12.76 -4.40 31.89
CA ASN A 111 12.07 -5.08 32.97
C ASN A 111 10.60 -4.62 33.05
N GLY A 112 9.65 -5.55 33.14
CA GLY A 112 8.23 -5.22 33.22
C GLY A 112 7.32 -6.43 33.01
N THR A 113 6.02 -6.15 33.00
CA THR A 113 4.99 -7.15 32.69
C THR A 113 4.62 -7.08 31.23
N TYR A 114 4.66 -8.22 30.55
CA TYR A 114 4.38 -8.36 29.14
C TYR A 114 3.09 -9.15 28.92
N THR A 115 2.19 -8.58 28.12
CA THR A 115 0.99 -9.25 27.61
C THR A 115 1.25 -9.69 26.18
N ILE A 116 1.04 -10.98 25.92
CA ILE A 116 1.25 -11.65 24.64
C ILE A 116 -0.12 -12.10 24.13
N ASP A 117 -0.60 -11.45 23.08
CA ASP A 117 -1.87 -11.76 22.42
C ASP A 117 -1.59 -12.52 21.12
N ILE A 118 -2.23 -13.66 20.91
CA ILE A 118 -2.27 -14.36 19.61
C ILE A 118 -3.55 -13.94 18.92
N ILE A 119 -3.41 -13.46 17.69
CA ILE A 119 -4.46 -12.79 16.93
C ILE A 119 -4.63 -13.52 15.60
N ASP A 120 -5.86 -13.83 15.23
CA ASP A 120 -6.15 -14.44 13.92
C ASP A 120 -6.18 -13.42 12.78
N ALA A 121 -6.37 -13.90 11.54
CA ALA A 121 -6.40 -13.06 10.35
C ALA A 121 -7.58 -12.05 10.32
N LEU A 122 -8.59 -12.23 11.17
CA LEU A 122 -9.73 -11.31 11.32
C LEU A 122 -9.50 -10.28 12.43
N GLY A 123 -8.32 -10.28 13.08
CA GLY A 123 -7.98 -9.37 14.16
C GLY A 123 -8.55 -9.80 15.53
N ARG A 124 -9.08 -11.02 15.66
CA ARG A 124 -9.64 -11.50 16.93
C ARG A 124 -8.52 -12.09 17.79
N VAL A 125 -8.49 -11.72 19.06
CA VAL A 125 -7.57 -12.33 20.05
C VAL A 125 -8.09 -13.73 20.37
N VAL A 126 -7.31 -14.75 20.02
CA VAL A 126 -7.66 -16.17 20.22
C VAL A 126 -6.98 -16.76 21.45
N GLN A 127 -5.92 -16.13 21.95
CA GLN A 127 -5.22 -16.52 23.17
C GLN A 127 -4.45 -15.34 23.73
N THR A 128 -4.40 -15.22 25.07
CA THR A 128 -3.62 -14.20 25.78
C THR A 128 -2.81 -14.86 26.88
N THR A 129 -1.54 -14.49 26.98
CA THR A 129 -0.60 -14.94 28.03
C THR A 129 0.08 -13.71 28.63
N THR A 130 0.19 -13.66 29.96
CA THR A 130 0.93 -12.60 30.66
C THR A 130 2.18 -13.19 31.32
N VAL A 131 3.31 -12.51 31.17
CA VAL A 131 4.60 -12.93 31.74
C VAL A 131 5.32 -11.75 32.36
N GLU A 132 6.06 -12.02 33.43
CA GLU A 132 6.93 -11.05 34.08
C GLU A 132 8.36 -11.24 33.59
N TYR A 133 9.02 -10.16 33.17
CA TYR A 133 10.41 -10.14 32.77
C TYR A 133 11.19 -9.24 33.73
N PHE A 134 11.94 -9.84 34.66
CA PHE A 134 12.76 -9.10 35.63
C PHE A 134 14.17 -9.67 35.73
N ASN A 135 15.19 -8.86 35.48
CA ASN A 135 16.60 -9.25 35.63
C ASN A 135 17.02 -10.49 34.81
N HIS A 136 16.27 -10.79 33.76
CA HIS A 136 16.63 -11.81 32.80
C HIS A 136 17.44 -11.14 31.70
N ASN A 137 18.57 -11.73 31.31
CA ASN A 137 19.19 -11.40 30.03
C ASN A 137 18.40 -12.04 28.87
N PHE A 138 17.68 -13.12 29.17
CA PHE A 138 16.92 -13.89 28.21
C PHE A 138 15.84 -14.74 28.90
N LEU A 139 14.64 -14.82 28.31
CA LEU A 139 13.49 -15.60 28.81
C LEU A 139 12.80 -16.35 27.67
N TYR A 140 12.31 -17.56 27.93
CA TYR A 140 11.46 -18.31 27.01
C TYR A 140 10.05 -18.48 27.55
N VAL A 141 9.05 -18.19 26.72
CA VAL A 141 7.64 -18.43 26.99
C VAL A 141 7.15 -19.53 26.05
N ASP A 142 6.66 -20.62 26.62
CA ASP A 142 6.01 -21.68 25.86
C ASP A 142 4.63 -21.22 25.38
N LEU A 143 4.40 -21.33 24.08
CA LEU A 143 3.12 -21.05 23.44
C LEU A 143 2.60 -22.36 22.84
N ASP A 144 1.61 -22.92 23.52
CA ASP A 144 0.82 -24.04 23.00
C ASP A 144 -0.36 -23.48 22.21
N VAL A 145 -0.29 -23.65 20.90
CA VAL A 145 -1.34 -23.30 19.97
C VAL A 145 -1.98 -24.52 19.35
N THR A 146 -1.80 -25.74 19.87
CA THR A 146 -2.28 -27.02 19.29
C THR A 146 -3.80 -27.06 19.10
N ASN A 147 -4.56 -26.27 19.85
CA ASN A 147 -6.03 -26.20 19.72
C ASN A 147 -6.54 -25.17 18.68
N LEU A 148 -5.66 -24.35 18.09
CA LEU A 148 -6.01 -23.40 17.04
C LEU A 148 -6.21 -24.10 15.67
N ALA A 149 -6.59 -23.36 14.64
CA ALA A 149 -6.62 -23.90 13.28
C ALA A 149 -5.22 -23.83 12.64
N ARG A 150 -4.99 -24.60 11.58
CA ARG A 150 -3.79 -24.47 10.74
C ARG A 150 -3.92 -23.22 9.88
N ALA A 151 -3.24 -22.16 10.27
CA ALA A 151 -3.37 -20.84 9.67
C ALA A 151 -2.18 -19.93 10.05
N VAL A 152 -2.18 -18.73 9.49
CA VAL A 152 -1.30 -17.64 9.91
C VAL A 152 -1.98 -16.87 11.04
N TYR A 153 -1.22 -16.61 12.09
CA TYR A 153 -1.58 -15.78 13.23
C TYR A 153 -0.55 -14.66 13.42
N PHE A 154 -0.93 -13.64 14.18
CA PHE A 154 -0.07 -12.55 14.59
C PHE A 154 0.07 -12.57 16.11
N ILE A 155 1.30 -12.56 16.60
CA ILE A 155 1.60 -12.39 18.01
C ILE A 155 1.83 -10.91 18.24
N ARG A 156 1.08 -10.32 19.17
CA ARG A 156 1.26 -8.95 19.64
C ARG A 156 1.75 -8.98 21.07
N ILE A 157 2.87 -8.32 21.33
CA ILE A 157 3.48 -8.19 22.63
C ILE A 157 3.39 -6.74 23.09
N ARG A 158 2.87 -6.51 24.29
CA ARG A 158 2.73 -5.17 24.89
C ARG A 158 3.21 -5.17 26.34
N SER A 159 4.00 -4.17 26.70
CA SER A 159 4.37 -3.89 28.09
C SER A 159 3.74 -2.56 28.56
N ASP A 160 3.59 -2.48 29.88
CA ASP A 160 3.27 -1.29 30.66
C ASP A 160 4.17 -0.07 30.37
N LYS A 161 5.40 -0.28 29.93
CA LYS A 161 6.40 0.78 29.64
C LYS A 161 6.41 1.24 28.18
N ASN A 162 5.29 1.10 27.47
CA ASN A 162 5.16 1.38 26.03
C ASN A 162 6.06 0.55 25.11
N PHE A 163 6.72 -0.50 25.61
CA PHE A 163 7.47 -1.43 24.77
C PHE A 163 6.51 -2.37 24.05
N ARG A 164 6.68 -2.52 22.73
CA ARG A 164 5.77 -3.30 21.87
C ARG A 164 6.58 -4.15 20.90
N GLY A 165 6.01 -5.29 20.50
CA GLY A 165 6.57 -6.15 19.48
C GLY A 165 5.47 -6.90 18.75
N GLU A 166 5.69 -7.19 17.47
CA GLU A 166 4.78 -8.01 16.68
C GLU A 166 5.57 -9.06 15.89
N LEU A 167 5.03 -10.28 15.83
CA LEU A 167 5.65 -11.40 15.12
C LEU A 167 4.57 -12.19 14.36
N LYS A 168 4.94 -12.74 13.21
CA LYS A 168 4.07 -13.67 12.47
C LYS A 168 4.27 -15.09 13.00
N LEU A 169 3.19 -15.77 13.37
CA LEU A 169 3.16 -17.19 13.72
C LEU A 169 2.51 -17.98 12.58
N MET A 170 3.20 -19.00 12.08
CA MET A 170 2.68 -19.91 11.06
C MET A 170 2.44 -21.27 11.69
N ARG A 171 1.18 -21.69 11.76
CA ARG A 171 0.80 -23.05 12.12
C ARG A 171 0.43 -23.84 10.87
N LEU A 172 1.15 -24.92 10.61
CA LEU A 172 0.99 -25.78 9.43
C LEU A 172 0.13 -27.02 9.68
#